data_AF-A0A838VYV5-F1
#
_entry.id   AF-A0A838VYV5-F1
#
_cell.length_a   1.000
_cell.length_b   1.000
_cell.length_c   1.000
_cell.angle_alpha   90.00
_cell.angle_beta   90.00
_cell.angle_gamma   90.00
#
_symmetry.space_group_name_H-M   'P 1'
#
loop_
_entity.id
_entity.type
_entity.pdbx_description
1 polymer ?
#
loop_
_entity_poly.entity_id
_entity_poly.type
_entity_poly.pdbx_seq_one_letter_code
_entity_poly.pdbx_strand_id
1 'polypeptide(L)'
;MTNSLINSIISNVVLSSKPCSKLLESDGISSKIFILRDYDNKKLVSFKDVRPMRNNVPELGKAINITKNLDEYLYIICNYVPNINDNNFFKIKFQKIRILIHLFFNGFSKIISEYINPDSLNEWTRESNLLLMETSDLVLEYRDSLKDERDIQPIGDFDQQVKLKRDYFNYFGMKEDNLDTALYSIYGIAT
;
A
#
# COMPACT_ATOMS: atom_id res chain seq x y z
N MET A 1 6.94 15.98 14.82
CA MET A 1 6.90 15.91 13.34
C MET A 1 6.13 14.71 12.82
N THR A 2 6.27 13.52 13.43
CA THR A 2 5.58 12.27 13.05
C THR A 2 4.04 12.36 13.00
N ASN A 3 3.39 13.01 13.98
CA ASN A 3 1.92 13.11 13.99
C ASN A 3 1.35 13.93 12.82
N SER A 4 2.07 14.97 12.35
CA SER A 4 1.62 15.78 11.20
C SER A 4 1.67 14.99 9.89
N LEU A 5 2.68 14.13 9.72
CA LEU A 5 2.84 13.29 8.53
C LEU A 5 1.76 12.20 8.51
N ILE A 6 1.56 11.51 9.63
CA ILE A 6 0.53 10.48 9.78
C ILE A 6 -0.86 11.07 9.48
N ASN A 7 -1.20 12.22 10.06
CA ASN A 7 -2.48 12.87 9.82
C ASN A 7 -2.68 13.26 8.35
N SER A 8 -1.64 13.76 7.68
CA SER A 8 -1.71 14.09 6.26
C SER A 8 -1.95 12.85 5.40
N ILE A 9 -1.26 11.74 5.68
CA ILE A 9 -1.41 10.51 4.91
C ILE A 9 -2.80 9.90 5.15
N ILE A 10 -3.26 9.86 6.40
CA ILE A 10 -4.61 9.39 6.74
C ILE A 10 -5.68 10.23 6.04
N SER A 11 -5.55 11.55 6.06
CA SER A 11 -6.48 12.44 5.34
C SER A 11 -6.53 12.13 3.86
N ASN A 12 -5.39 11.86 3.23
CA ASN A 12 -5.30 11.64 1.79
C ASN A 12 -5.71 10.22 1.35
N VAL A 13 -5.50 9.21 2.20
CA VAL A 13 -5.71 7.80 1.85
C VAL A 13 -7.02 7.27 2.44
N VAL A 14 -7.29 7.54 3.71
CA VAL A 14 -8.40 6.96 4.47
C VAL A 14 -9.65 7.81 4.34
N LEU A 15 -9.53 9.13 4.55
CA LEU A 15 -10.67 10.06 4.59
C LEU A 15 -11.03 10.66 3.23
N SER A 16 -10.23 10.40 2.21
CA SER A 16 -10.47 10.89 0.85
C SER A 16 -11.76 10.31 0.27
N SER A 17 -12.63 11.17 -0.25
CA SER A 17 -13.86 10.80 -0.95
C SER A 17 -13.63 10.44 -2.43
N LYS A 18 -12.38 10.34 -2.87
CA LYS A 18 -12.05 10.04 -4.27
C LYS A 18 -12.45 8.61 -4.62
N PRO A 19 -12.96 8.38 -5.84
CA PRO A 19 -13.27 7.03 -6.29
C PRO A 19 -12.01 6.17 -6.33
N CYS A 20 -12.18 4.87 -6.09
CA CYS A 20 -11.10 3.91 -6.23
C CYS A 20 -10.65 3.84 -7.68
N SER A 21 -9.40 4.24 -7.93
CA SER A 21 -8.77 4.18 -9.24
C SER A 21 -7.37 3.63 -9.11
N LYS A 22 -6.91 2.97 -10.18
CA LYS A 22 -5.50 2.64 -10.35
C LYS A 22 -4.66 3.90 -10.44
N LEU A 23 -3.50 3.87 -9.80
CA LEU A 23 -2.50 4.93 -9.84
C LEU A 23 -1.53 4.73 -11.01
N LEU A 24 -1.43 3.50 -11.51
CA LEU A 24 -0.64 3.18 -12.69
C LEU A 24 -1.42 3.53 -13.97
N GLU A 25 -1.03 4.62 -14.63
CA GLU A 25 -1.59 5.00 -15.94
C GLU A 25 -1.00 4.14 -17.07
N SER A 26 0.27 3.79 -16.97
CA SER A 26 0.93 2.91 -17.95
C SER A 26 1.97 2.03 -17.28
N ASP A 27 1.97 0.73 -17.60
CA ASP A 27 2.71 -0.28 -16.84
C ASP A 27 4.12 -0.57 -17.35
N GLY A 28 4.53 0.00 -18.49
CA GLY A 28 5.86 -0.26 -19.04
C GLY A 28 6.11 -1.72 -19.47
N ILE A 29 5.05 -2.53 -19.54
CA ILE A 29 5.09 -3.94 -19.99
C ILE A 29 4.31 -4.07 -21.29
N SER A 30 3.05 -3.66 -21.28
CA SER A 30 2.21 -3.62 -22.48
C SER A 30 2.53 -2.43 -23.38
N SER A 31 3.23 -1.43 -22.82
CA SER A 31 3.72 -0.26 -23.52
C SER A 31 5.20 -0.02 -23.16
N LYS A 32 5.92 0.79 -23.94
CA LYS A 32 7.28 1.23 -23.57
C LYS A 32 7.27 2.29 -22.45
N ILE A 33 6.11 2.89 -22.19
CA ILE A 33 5.94 4.01 -21.28
C ILE A 33 5.53 3.46 -19.91
N PHE A 34 6.14 3.97 -18.84
CA PHE A 34 5.72 3.70 -17.47
C PHE A 34 5.30 5.03 -16.82
N ILE A 35 4.08 5.12 -16.31
CA ILE A 35 3.57 6.31 -15.62
C ILE A 35 2.83 5.88 -14.36
N LEU A 36 3.34 6.33 -13.22
CA LEU A 36 2.71 6.20 -11.90
C LEU A 36 2.30 7.59 -11.42
N ARG A 37 1.08 7.70 -10.88
CA ARG A 37 0.54 8.94 -10.31
C ARG A 37 0.17 8.78 -8.85
N ASP A 38 -0.11 9.90 -8.19
CA ASP A 38 -0.80 9.90 -6.90
C ASP A 38 -2.32 10.10 -7.07
N TYR A 39 -3.05 10.10 -5.96
CA TYR A 39 -4.49 10.36 -5.96
C TYR A 39 -4.87 11.77 -6.43
N ASP A 40 -3.96 12.74 -6.42
CA ASP A 40 -4.16 14.08 -6.99
C ASP A 40 -3.84 14.13 -8.49
N ASN A 41 -3.63 12.96 -9.11
CA ASN A 41 -3.26 12.81 -10.52
C ASN A 41 -1.91 13.47 -10.85
N LYS A 42 -1.08 13.78 -9.85
CA LYS A 42 0.29 14.26 -10.04
C LYS A 42 1.17 13.08 -10.40
N LYS A 43 2.07 13.28 -11.38
CA LYS A 43 3.02 12.24 -11.80
C LYS A 43 4.06 12.03 -10.70
N LEU A 44 4.12 10.81 -10.16
CA LEU A 44 5.13 10.36 -9.22
C LEU A 44 6.36 9.84 -9.96
N VAL A 45 6.15 9.00 -10.97
CA VAL A 45 7.22 8.40 -11.79
C VAL A 45 6.79 8.40 -13.24
N SER A 46 7.70 8.73 -14.16
CA SER A 46 7.43 8.71 -15.58
C SER A 46 8.68 8.32 -16.37
N PHE A 47 8.63 7.18 -17.05
CA PHE A 47 9.64 6.76 -18.03
C PHE A 47 9.03 6.77 -19.43
N LYS A 48 9.68 7.45 -20.39
CA LYS A 48 9.24 7.48 -21.79
C LYS A 48 9.54 6.17 -22.53
N ASP A 49 10.64 5.53 -22.18
CA ASP A 49 10.98 4.19 -22.63
C ASP A 49 11.67 3.44 -21.50
N VAL A 50 10.97 2.47 -20.93
CA VAL A 50 11.44 1.73 -19.76
C VAL A 50 12.33 0.55 -20.13
N ARG A 51 12.31 0.11 -21.39
CA ARG A 51 13.03 -1.09 -21.85
C ARG A 51 14.56 -0.96 -21.68
N PRO A 52 15.20 0.16 -22.08
CA PRO A 52 16.63 0.33 -21.87
C PRO A 52 16.99 0.34 -20.38
N MET A 53 16.15 0.96 -19.54
CA MET A 53 16.43 1.06 -18.11
C MET A 53 16.29 -0.29 -17.41
N ARG A 54 15.32 -1.13 -17.80
CA ARG A 54 15.19 -2.51 -17.29
C ARG A 54 16.37 -3.38 -17.65
N ASN A 55 16.93 -3.21 -18.85
CA ASN A 55 18.09 -3.99 -19.30
C ASN A 55 19.37 -3.58 -18.56
N ASN A 56 19.52 -2.29 -18.26
CA ASN A 56 20.71 -1.75 -17.60
C ASN A 56 20.63 -1.84 -16.07
N VAL A 57 19.42 -1.84 -15.50
CA VAL A 57 19.15 -1.91 -14.06
C VAL A 57 18.06 -2.97 -13.83
N PRO A 58 18.43 -4.26 -13.69
CA PRO A 58 17.47 -5.35 -13.52
C PRO A 58 16.50 -5.13 -12.34
N GLU A 59 16.99 -4.51 -11.26
CA GLU A 59 16.19 -4.19 -10.07
C GLU A 59 15.10 -3.16 -10.34
N LEU A 60 15.29 -2.27 -11.31
CA LEU A 60 14.22 -1.38 -11.74
C LEU A 60 13.08 -2.16 -12.40
N GLY A 61 13.42 -3.21 -13.16
CA GLY A 61 12.43 -4.12 -13.73
C GLY A 61 11.60 -4.82 -12.66
N LYS A 62 12.26 -5.29 -11.58
CA LYS A 62 11.55 -5.89 -10.45
C LYS A 62 10.69 -4.86 -9.72
N ALA A 63 11.23 -3.68 -9.47
CA ALA A 63 10.51 -2.61 -8.77
C ALA A 63 9.25 -2.17 -9.53
N ILE A 64 9.33 -2.06 -10.86
CA ILE A 64 8.17 -1.78 -11.72
C ILE A 64 7.11 -2.88 -11.60
N ASN A 65 7.53 -4.15 -11.63
CA ASN A 65 6.60 -5.27 -11.53
C ASN A 65 5.91 -5.32 -10.16
N ILE A 66 6.66 -5.07 -9.08
CA ILE A 66 6.09 -4.97 -7.72
C ILE A 66 5.13 -3.79 -7.63
N THR A 67 5.51 -2.62 -8.17
CA THR A 67 4.66 -1.42 -8.21
C THR A 67 3.32 -1.72 -8.89
N LYS A 68 3.34 -2.40 -10.04
CA LYS A 68 2.13 -2.82 -10.75
C LYS A 68 1.25 -3.72 -9.90
N ASN A 69 1.81 -4.73 -9.27
CA ASN A 69 1.02 -5.66 -8.46
C ASN A 69 0.46 -4.98 -7.21
N LEU A 70 1.24 -4.13 -6.54
CA LEU A 70 0.76 -3.33 -5.42
C LEU A 70 -0.37 -2.38 -5.86
N ASP A 71 -0.31 -1.77 -7.05
CA ASP A 71 -1.40 -0.92 -7.57
C ASP A 71 -2.68 -1.73 -7.84
N GLU A 72 -2.55 -2.95 -8.36
CA GLU A 72 -3.68 -3.87 -8.53
C GLU A 72 -4.33 -4.19 -7.19
N TYR A 73 -3.54 -4.58 -6.19
CA TYR A 73 -4.07 -4.87 -4.86
C TYR A 73 -4.62 -3.63 -4.16
N LEU A 74 -4.00 -2.47 -4.33
CA LEU A 74 -4.53 -1.19 -3.83
C LEU A 74 -5.92 -0.93 -4.39
N TYR A 75 -6.10 -1.12 -5.69
CA TYR A 75 -7.40 -0.98 -6.35
C TYR A 75 -8.43 -1.98 -5.79
N ILE A 76 -8.06 -3.26 -5.66
CA ILE A 76 -8.94 -4.30 -5.10
C ILE A 76 -9.37 -3.93 -3.67
N ILE A 77 -8.39 -3.63 -2.81
CA ILE A 77 -8.62 -3.31 -1.39
C ILE A 77 -9.48 -2.05 -1.25
N CYS A 78 -9.21 -1.02 -2.05
CA CYS A 78 -10.01 0.20 -2.04
C CYS A 78 -11.50 -0.08 -2.29
N ASN A 79 -11.82 -1.04 -3.17
CA ASN A 79 -13.20 -1.44 -3.42
C ASN A 79 -13.81 -2.32 -2.30
N TYR A 80 -12.99 -3.02 -1.52
CA TYR A 80 -13.46 -3.81 -0.39
C TYR A 80 -13.81 -2.96 0.83
N VAL A 81 -12.92 -2.03 1.19
CA VAL A 81 -13.01 -1.23 2.43
C VAL A 81 -14.40 -0.62 2.71
N PRO A 82 -15.10 0.03 1.75
CA PRO A 82 -16.41 0.62 2.01
C PRO A 82 -17.48 -0.38 2.45
N ASN A 83 -17.35 -1.65 2.05
CA ASN A 83 -18.32 -2.70 2.30
C ASN A 83 -18.02 -3.52 3.57
N ILE A 84 -16.92 -3.22 4.26
CA ILE A 84 -16.52 -3.91 5.49
C ILE A 84 -17.01 -3.10 6.69
N ASN A 85 -17.55 -3.77 7.70
CA ASN A 85 -17.94 -3.16 8.97
C ASN A 85 -16.74 -2.47 9.66
N ASP A 86 -16.95 -1.33 10.28
CA ASP A 86 -15.92 -0.56 10.99
C ASP A 86 -15.22 -1.36 12.11
N ASN A 87 -15.94 -2.27 12.76
CA ASN A 87 -15.41 -3.14 13.82
C ASN A 87 -14.75 -4.42 13.31
N ASN A 88 -14.62 -4.58 11.99
CA ASN A 88 -13.97 -5.76 11.42
C ASN A 88 -12.47 -5.50 11.21
N PHE A 89 -11.62 -6.39 11.74
CA PHE A 89 -10.18 -6.23 11.69
C PHE A 89 -9.60 -6.17 10.27
N PHE A 90 -10.26 -6.80 9.28
CA PHE A 90 -9.84 -6.69 7.87
C PHE A 90 -9.90 -5.25 7.38
N LYS A 91 -10.88 -4.45 7.82
CA LYS A 91 -10.97 -3.04 7.44
C LYS A 91 -9.74 -2.27 7.90
N ILE A 92 -9.33 -2.46 9.15
CA ILE A 92 -8.16 -1.80 9.73
C ILE A 92 -6.89 -2.24 9.01
N LYS A 93 -6.68 -3.55 8.84
CA LYS A 93 -5.53 -4.09 8.10
C LYS A 93 -5.48 -3.56 6.67
N PHE A 94 -6.60 -3.55 5.96
CA PHE A 94 -6.68 -3.01 4.61
C PHE A 94 -6.34 -1.52 4.56
N GLN A 95 -6.77 -0.72 5.52
CA GLN A 95 -6.37 0.69 5.57
C GLN A 95 -4.87 0.86 5.81
N LYS A 96 -4.26 0.04 6.69
CA LYS A 96 -2.80 0.01 6.85
C LYS A 96 -2.09 -0.31 5.55
N ILE A 97 -2.55 -1.33 4.83
CA ILE A 97 -1.98 -1.72 3.54
C ILE A 97 -2.12 -0.59 2.51
N ARG A 98 -3.30 0.06 2.40
CA ARG A 98 -3.48 1.21 1.51
C ARG A 98 -2.49 2.33 1.80
N ILE A 99 -2.26 2.63 3.08
CA ILE A 99 -1.29 3.64 3.54
C ILE A 99 0.14 3.22 3.18
N LEU A 100 0.51 1.97 3.46
CA LEU A 100 1.84 1.44 3.14
C LEU A 100 2.13 1.52 1.65
N ILE A 101 1.20 1.11 0.79
CA ILE A 101 1.37 1.17 -0.66
C ILE A 101 1.65 2.62 -1.11
N HIS A 102 0.95 3.61 -0.54
CA HIS A 102 1.23 5.02 -0.81
C HIS A 102 2.63 5.45 -0.38
N LEU A 103 3.07 5.02 0.79
CA LEU A 103 4.41 5.32 1.28
C LEU A 103 5.47 4.68 0.37
N PHE A 104 5.27 3.44 -0.04
CA PHE A 104 6.17 2.75 -0.97
C PHE A 104 6.21 3.43 -2.34
N PHE A 105 5.09 3.88 -2.90
CA PHE A 105 5.06 4.61 -4.16
C PHE A 105 5.80 5.96 -4.08
N ASN A 106 5.63 6.70 -2.98
CA ASN A 106 6.40 7.92 -2.74
C ASN A 106 7.90 7.63 -2.54
N GLY A 107 8.24 6.57 -1.81
CA GLY A 107 9.63 6.12 -1.66
C GLY A 107 10.27 5.72 -2.99
N PHE A 108 9.52 5.03 -3.86
CA PHE A 108 9.98 4.70 -5.20
C PHE A 108 10.22 5.94 -6.04
N SER A 109 9.25 6.88 -6.04
CA SER A 109 9.38 8.17 -6.73
C SER A 109 10.65 8.92 -6.30
N LYS A 110 10.92 8.96 -5.00
CA LYS A 110 12.13 9.58 -4.45
C LYS A 110 13.40 8.93 -5.00
N ILE A 111 13.52 7.60 -4.92
CA ILE A 111 14.67 6.83 -5.43
C ILE A 111 14.90 7.10 -6.93
N ILE A 112 13.82 7.18 -7.72
CA ILE A 112 13.95 7.47 -9.16
C ILE A 112 14.38 8.92 -9.39
N SER A 113 13.88 9.87 -8.61
CA SER A 113 14.14 11.30 -8.81
C SER A 113 15.53 11.76 -8.37
N GLU A 114 16.10 11.14 -7.33
CA GLU A 114 17.33 11.62 -6.67
C GLU A 114 18.62 11.00 -7.22
N TYR A 115 18.55 10.24 -8.31
CA TYR A 115 19.56 9.30 -8.85
C TYR A 115 19.29 7.86 -8.39
N ILE A 116 19.20 6.95 -9.35
CA ILE A 116 18.91 5.53 -9.10
C ILE A 116 20.12 4.91 -8.39
N ASN A 117 20.10 4.94 -7.06
CA ASN A 117 21.02 4.19 -6.22
C ASN A 117 20.58 2.71 -6.23
N PRO A 118 21.41 1.77 -6.73
CA PRO A 118 21.07 0.35 -6.76
C PRO A 118 20.78 -0.23 -5.37
N ASP A 119 21.47 0.22 -4.33
CA ASP A 119 21.28 -0.30 -2.97
C ASP A 119 19.93 0.13 -2.40
N SER A 120 19.57 1.40 -2.56
CA SER A 120 18.26 1.91 -2.16
C SER A 120 17.13 1.25 -2.94
N LEU A 121 17.33 1.00 -4.24
CA LEU A 121 16.35 0.30 -5.07
C LEU A 121 16.21 -1.17 -4.69
N ASN A 122 17.33 -1.84 -4.36
CA ASN A 122 17.34 -3.21 -3.85
C ASN A 122 16.59 -3.34 -2.53
N GLU A 123 16.88 -2.44 -1.59
CA GLU A 123 16.20 -2.42 -0.30
C GLU A 123 14.70 -2.15 -0.47
N TRP A 124 14.34 -1.16 -1.27
CA TRP A 124 12.95 -0.86 -1.61
C TRP A 124 12.26 -2.08 -2.23
N THR A 125 12.91 -2.76 -3.17
CA THR A 125 12.39 -3.97 -3.85
C THR A 125 12.16 -5.10 -2.86
N ARG A 126 13.09 -5.33 -1.92
CA ARG A 126 12.95 -6.35 -0.87
C ARG A 126 11.76 -6.05 0.04
N GLU A 127 11.68 -4.82 0.55
CA GLU A 127 10.65 -4.41 1.50
C GLU A 127 9.24 -4.36 0.86
N SER A 128 9.14 -3.83 -0.36
CA SER A 128 7.89 -3.80 -1.12
C SER A 128 7.40 -5.19 -1.54
N ASN A 129 8.31 -6.12 -1.83
CA ASN A 129 7.93 -7.50 -2.14
C ASN A 129 7.37 -8.24 -0.91
N LEU A 130 7.92 -7.98 0.28
CA LEU A 130 7.38 -8.53 1.53
C LEU A 130 5.96 -8.00 1.79
N LEU A 131 5.75 -6.69 1.62
CA LEU A 131 4.42 -6.09 1.69
C LEU A 131 3.47 -6.71 0.66
N LEU A 132 3.93 -6.92 -0.57
CA LEU A 132 3.13 -7.51 -1.64
C LEU A 132 2.65 -8.92 -1.28
N MET A 133 3.52 -9.76 -0.75
CA MET A 133 3.16 -11.12 -0.32
C MET A 133 2.10 -11.09 0.78
N GLU A 134 2.30 -10.27 1.80
CA GLU A 134 1.31 -10.16 2.88
C GLU A 134 -0.01 -9.56 2.41
N THR A 135 0.04 -8.59 1.51
CA THR A 135 -1.15 -7.99 0.88
C THR A 135 -1.94 -9.06 0.13
N SER A 136 -1.25 -9.91 -0.65
CA SER A 136 -1.87 -11.02 -1.36
C SER A 136 -2.53 -12.01 -0.41
N ASP A 137 -1.81 -12.44 0.63
CA ASP A 137 -2.34 -13.36 1.64
C ASP A 137 -3.60 -12.81 2.31
N LEU A 138 -3.57 -11.54 2.72
CA LEU A 138 -4.69 -10.89 3.41
C LEU A 138 -5.93 -10.78 2.51
N VAL A 139 -5.73 -10.46 1.22
CA VAL A 139 -6.83 -10.41 0.25
C VAL A 139 -7.44 -11.80 0.02
N LEU A 140 -6.63 -12.85 -0.01
CA LEU A 140 -7.12 -14.23 -0.10
C LEU A 140 -7.91 -14.62 1.15
N GLU A 141 -7.36 -14.35 2.34
CA GLU A 141 -7.99 -14.63 3.63
C GLU A 141 -9.35 -13.94 3.75
N TYR A 142 -9.43 -12.66 3.36
CA TYR A 142 -10.70 -11.93 3.32
C TYR A 142 -11.70 -12.57 2.34
N ARG A 143 -11.26 -12.91 1.11
CA ARG A 143 -12.15 -13.54 0.12
C ARG A 143 -12.68 -14.89 0.59
N ASP A 144 -11.86 -15.67 1.28
CA ASP A 144 -12.29 -16.95 1.82
C ASP A 144 -13.25 -16.76 2.99
N SER A 145 -13.02 -15.76 3.84
CA SER A 145 -13.95 -15.41 4.92
C SER A 145 -15.35 -15.00 4.43
N LEU A 146 -15.45 -14.40 3.24
CA LEU A 146 -16.74 -14.07 2.61
C LEU A 146 -17.50 -15.31 2.12
N LYS A 147 -16.82 -16.40 1.78
CA LYS A 147 -17.45 -17.64 1.28
C LYS A 147 -18.05 -18.47 2.41
N ASP A 148 -17.46 -18.38 3.60
CA ASP A 148 -17.82 -19.25 4.71
C ASP A 148 -19.08 -18.78 5.48
N GLU A 149 -19.69 -17.64 5.11
CA GLU A 149 -20.83 -16.98 5.82
C GLU A 149 -20.66 -16.84 7.34
N ARG A 150 -19.47 -17.11 7.87
CA ARG A 150 -19.15 -16.92 9.28
C ARG A 150 -19.06 -15.44 9.51
N ASP A 151 -19.97 -14.94 10.34
CA ASP A 151 -19.85 -13.61 10.94
C ASP A 151 -18.46 -13.57 11.60
N ILE A 152 -17.55 -12.78 11.02
CA ILE A 152 -16.16 -12.67 11.49
C ILE A 152 -16.19 -11.83 12.76
N GLN A 153 -16.77 -12.38 13.80
CA GLN A 153 -16.65 -11.81 15.14
C GLN A 153 -15.21 -12.02 15.56
N PRO A 154 -14.56 -11.00 16.14
CA PRO A 154 -13.17 -11.13 16.59
C PRO A 154 -13.06 -12.29 17.57
N ILE A 155 -12.40 -13.37 17.15
CA ILE A 155 -12.06 -14.48 18.04
C ILE A 155 -10.72 -14.12 18.67
N GLY A 156 -10.75 -13.58 19.89
CA GLY A 156 -9.57 -13.17 20.64
C GLY A 156 -9.35 -11.66 20.66
N ASP A 157 -8.13 -11.25 20.99
CA ASP A 157 -7.76 -9.85 21.14
C ASP A 157 -7.80 -9.12 19.79
N PHE A 158 -8.66 -8.10 19.69
CA PHE A 158 -8.81 -7.29 18.48
C PHE A 158 -7.50 -6.59 18.12
N ASP A 159 -6.75 -6.11 19.13
CA ASP A 159 -5.50 -5.40 18.91
C ASP A 159 -4.43 -6.29 18.27
N GLN A 160 -4.42 -7.59 18.61
CA GLN A 160 -3.53 -8.55 17.95
C GLN A 160 -4.01 -8.88 16.53
N GLN A 161 -5.33 -8.97 16.32
CA GLN A 161 -5.90 -9.30 15.02
C GLN A 161 -5.70 -8.21 13.98
N VAL A 162 -5.56 -6.94 14.38
CA VAL A 162 -5.28 -5.85 13.43
C VAL A 162 -3.80 -5.73 13.06
N LYS A 163 -2.88 -6.40 13.76
CA LYS A 163 -1.45 -6.31 13.45
C LYS A 163 -1.11 -6.98 12.13
N LEU A 164 -0.26 -6.32 11.36
CA LEU A 164 0.41 -6.93 10.22
C LEU A 164 1.42 -7.99 10.69
N LYS A 165 1.78 -8.94 9.83
CA LYS A 165 2.80 -9.97 10.15
C LYS A 165 4.17 -9.33 10.42
N ARG A 166 4.38 -8.12 9.90
CA ARG A 166 5.56 -7.28 10.14
C ARG A 166 5.15 -5.81 10.25
N ASP A 167 5.82 -5.07 11.13
CA ASP A 167 5.73 -3.61 11.15
C ASP A 167 6.55 -3.01 10.00
N TYR A 168 5.91 -2.88 8.83
CA TYR A 168 6.47 -2.22 7.65
C TYR A 168 6.62 -0.70 7.81
N PHE A 169 5.94 -0.09 8.78
CA PHE A 169 6.01 1.35 9.01
C PHE A 169 7.38 1.76 9.54
N ASN A 170 8.10 0.85 10.21
CA ASN A 170 9.47 1.07 10.66
C ASN A 170 10.43 1.40 9.50
N TYR A 171 10.18 0.87 8.29
CA TYR A 171 10.97 1.23 7.10
C TYR A 171 10.90 2.74 6.78
N PHE A 172 9.79 3.39 7.14
CA PHE A 172 9.58 4.82 6.98
C PHE A 172 9.80 5.63 8.28
N GLY A 173 10.42 5.02 9.30
CA GLY A 173 10.66 5.67 10.60
C GLY A 173 9.38 5.93 11.41
N MET A 174 8.31 5.15 11.16
CA MET A 174 7.04 5.23 11.87
C MET A 174 6.77 3.91 12.61
N LYS A 175 5.84 3.94 13.57
CA LYS A 175 5.39 2.73 14.28
C LYS A 175 3.95 2.42 13.92
N GLU A 176 3.64 1.14 13.75
CA GLU A 176 2.27 0.68 13.46
C GLU A 176 1.27 1.15 14.53
N ASP A 177 1.65 1.14 15.81
CA ASP A 177 0.77 1.55 16.93
C ASP A 177 0.27 2.99 16.83
N ASN A 178 1.09 3.89 16.28
CA ASN A 178 0.68 5.29 16.07
C ASN A 178 -0.44 5.38 15.03
N LEU A 179 -0.43 4.47 14.04
CA LEU A 179 -1.46 4.40 13.02
C LEU A 179 -2.72 3.73 13.56
N ASP A 180 -2.59 2.69 14.38
CA ASP A 180 -3.72 2.03 15.03
C ASP A 180 -4.58 3.02 15.81
N THR A 181 -3.94 3.81 16.67
CA THR A 181 -4.61 4.85 17.47
C THR A 181 -5.44 5.79 16.58
N ALA A 182 -4.88 6.21 15.44
CA ALA A 182 -5.55 7.12 14.53
C ALA A 182 -6.69 6.46 13.75
N LEU A 183 -6.52 5.21 13.31
CA LEU A 183 -7.57 4.45 12.63
C LEU A 183 -8.72 4.12 13.58
N TYR A 184 -8.44 3.72 14.80
CA TYR A 184 -9.46 3.44 15.83
C TYR A 184 -10.31 4.66 16.13
N SER A 185 -9.67 5.84 16.23
CA SER A 185 -10.40 7.10 16.40
C SER A 185 -11.32 7.43 15.22
N ILE A 186 -10.96 7.05 13.98
CA ILE A 186 -11.78 7.28 12.79
C ILE A 186 -13.00 6.37 12.77
N TYR A 187 -12.81 5.11 13.17
CA TYR A 187 -13.85 4.07 13.12
C TYR A 187 -14.66 3.94 14.42
N GLY A 188 -14.35 4.74 15.45
CA GLY A 188 -15.07 4.70 16.73
C GLY A 188 -14.80 3.43 17.53
N ILE A 189 -13.63 2.81 17.35
CA ILE A 189 -13.23 1.60 18.09
C ILE A 189 -12.69 2.03 19.46
N ALA A 190 -13.27 1.48 20.53
CA ALA A 190 -12.81 1.74 21.89
C ALA A 190 -11.45 1.07 22.13
N THR A 191 -10.47 1.87 22.55
CA THR A 191 -9.14 1.44 23.04
C THR A 191 -9.15 1.16 24.53
#